data_AF-A0A4R8DSD6-F1
#
_entry.id   AF-A0A4R8DSD6-F1
#
_cell.length_a   1.000
_cell.length_b   1.000
_cell.length_c   1.000
_cell.angle_alpha   90.00
_cell.angle_beta   90.00
_cell.angle_gamma   90.00
#
_symmetry.space_group_name_H-M   'P 1'
#
loop_
_entity.id
_entity.type
_entity.pdbx_description
1 polymer ?
#
loop_
_entity_poly.entity_id
_entity_poly.type
_entity_poly.pdbx_seq_one_letter_code
_entity_poly.pdbx_strand_id
1 'polypeptide(L)'
;MKTLSYIGSLLLLLAMGCRKVTYNSIGKPAYFRFFNSMNYLITPATKDEPQPYLAMVVDPQFDANGVVTGGAVVGDFLDKRATYAPPYPANAGNTSVDNYEYPGSEKVLVGPILNGFDLSSWAQIASGKHRFVFYSRPVSQTPFFQLAANQRKFVFADTTVDLAEGEVYTMELLQHDVYSNPVQIDFYMRQEQFTKLSFDDSLCYVNFYNLGADGFTAQAIAQQGTQGGGNYIQDTMNIYMTLHYPDSASWPGNAVVPGYQYIPVNAVIRSHNSGVAPYISFPVFPAYAGVDTTFTRSGIWEEFMFLSPDYYPALGSFPSYNASLGDYAVLACTSRYYQKGNYGPPNNDAYLSPNLIITIPSGTSGNRSFSTISTVEVINNQAYVMSVQRQYAPPVETY
;
A
#
# COMPACT_ATOMS: atom_id res chain seq x y z
N MET A 1 47.28 -49.18 14.01
CA MET A 1 46.66 -48.89 12.69
C MET A 1 45.16 -48.59 12.75
N LYS A 2 44.35 -49.22 13.61
CA LYS A 2 42.89 -48.95 13.65
C LYS A 2 42.51 -47.54 14.14
N THR A 3 43.25 -46.96 15.08
CA THR A 3 43.01 -45.61 15.63
C THR A 3 43.30 -44.46 14.66
N LEU A 4 44.27 -44.61 13.75
CA LEU A 4 44.53 -43.61 12.71
C LEU A 4 43.39 -43.53 11.67
N SER A 5 42.71 -44.65 11.42
CA SER A 5 41.59 -44.73 10.46
C SER A 5 40.35 -43.97 10.97
N TYR A 6 40.07 -44.01 12.28
CA TYR A 6 38.94 -43.29 12.86
C TYR A 6 39.14 -41.77 12.90
N ILE A 7 40.37 -41.30 13.10
CA ILE A 7 40.69 -39.86 13.07
C ILE A 7 40.57 -39.30 11.65
N GLY A 8 41.01 -40.08 10.64
CA GLY A 8 40.84 -39.71 9.23
C GLY A 8 39.37 -39.57 8.81
N SER A 9 38.51 -40.50 9.22
CA SER A 9 37.07 -40.45 8.93
C SER A 9 36.35 -39.30 9.64
N LEU A 10 36.79 -38.92 10.84
CA LEU A 10 36.21 -37.79 11.59
C LEU A 10 36.57 -36.43 10.95
N LEU A 11 37.80 -36.28 10.44
CA LEU A 11 38.25 -35.09 9.72
C LEU A 11 37.54 -34.91 8.36
N LEU A 12 37.22 -36.01 7.67
CA LEU A 12 36.43 -35.99 6.43
C LEU A 12 34.97 -35.59 6.66
N LEU A 13 34.38 -35.93 7.81
CA LEU A 13 33.03 -35.49 8.20
C LEU A 13 32.97 -34.00 8.57
N LEU A 14 34.03 -33.46 9.17
CA LEU A 14 34.12 -32.03 9.53
C LEU A 14 34.34 -31.13 8.30
N ALA A 15 34.98 -31.63 7.24
CA ALA A 15 35.20 -30.89 5.99
C ALA A 15 33.93 -30.79 5.10
N MET A 16 32.94 -31.66 5.28
CA MET A 16 31.68 -31.63 4.53
C MET A 16 30.61 -30.67 5.11
N GLY A 17 30.90 -30.00 6.24
CA GLY A 17 29.94 -29.14 6.93
C GLY A 17 29.90 -27.66 6.51
N CYS A 18 30.91 -27.16 5.78
CA CYS A 18 30.94 -25.75 5.35
C CYS A 18 30.26 -25.57 4.00
N ARG A 19 28.92 -25.56 3.98
CA ARG A 19 28.18 -25.05 2.82
C ARG A 19 28.36 -23.53 2.79
N LYS A 20 29.25 -23.03 1.94
CA LYS A 20 29.37 -21.59 1.66
C LYS A 20 28.02 -21.12 1.09
N VAL A 21 27.23 -20.47 1.92
CA VAL A 21 26.01 -19.81 1.47
C VAL A 21 26.46 -18.55 0.74
N THR A 22 26.41 -18.60 -0.60
CA THR A 22 26.59 -17.40 -1.41
C THR A 22 25.29 -16.61 -1.31
N TYR A 23 25.32 -15.51 -0.55
CA TYR A 23 24.19 -14.58 -0.53
C TYR A 23 24.20 -13.79 -1.83
N ASN A 24 23.05 -13.75 -2.51
CA ASN A 24 22.86 -12.81 -3.61
C ASN A 24 22.92 -11.40 -3.02
N SER A 25 23.66 -10.50 -3.67
CA SER A 25 23.77 -9.10 -3.27
C SER A 25 23.76 -8.22 -4.49
N ILE A 26 23.16 -7.03 -4.36
CA ILE A 26 23.20 -5.97 -5.36
C ILE A 26 24.09 -4.88 -4.78
N GLY A 27 25.20 -4.57 -5.47
CA GLY A 27 26.24 -3.70 -4.91
C GLY A 27 25.82 -2.24 -4.74
N LYS A 28 24.93 -1.75 -5.62
CA LYS A 28 24.38 -0.39 -5.60
C LYS A 28 22.86 -0.47 -5.71
N PRO A 29 22.15 -0.83 -4.63
CA PRO A 29 20.73 -1.07 -4.71
C PRO A 29 19.95 0.25 -4.65
N ALA A 30 18.88 0.34 -5.42
CA ALA A 30 17.69 1.14 -5.14
C ALA A 30 16.59 0.22 -4.59
N TYR A 31 15.60 0.76 -3.89
CA TYR A 31 14.52 -0.01 -3.29
C TYR A 31 13.20 0.31 -3.97
N PHE A 32 12.50 -0.70 -4.47
CA PHE A 32 11.34 -0.52 -5.34
C PHE A 32 10.14 -1.35 -4.89
N ARG A 33 8.98 -0.69 -4.83
CA ARG A 33 7.67 -1.33 -4.63
C ARG A 33 6.73 -0.89 -5.74
N PHE A 34 5.88 -1.81 -6.20
CA PHE A 34 4.93 -1.53 -7.26
C PHE A 34 3.51 -1.98 -6.89
N PHE A 35 2.53 -1.14 -7.24
CA PHE A 35 1.11 -1.44 -7.16
C PHE A 35 0.44 -1.35 -8.54
N ASN A 36 -0.33 -2.36 -8.89
CA ASN A 36 -1.26 -2.27 -10.00
C ASN A 36 -2.55 -1.58 -9.52
N SER A 37 -2.63 -0.27 -9.74
CA SER A 37 -3.75 0.58 -9.33
C SER A 37 -4.84 0.69 -10.40
N MET A 38 -4.83 -0.18 -11.41
CA MET A 38 -5.88 -0.23 -12.43
C MET A 38 -7.14 -0.89 -11.87
N ASN A 39 -8.14 -0.08 -11.57
CA ASN A 39 -9.48 -0.57 -11.22
C ASN A 39 -10.26 -0.90 -12.49
N TYR A 40 -10.43 -2.19 -12.78
CA TYR A 40 -11.18 -2.66 -13.96
C TYR A 40 -12.39 -3.50 -13.55
N LEU A 41 -13.48 -3.35 -14.29
CA LEU A 41 -14.67 -4.18 -14.20
C LEU A 41 -14.81 -5.00 -15.48
N ILE A 42 -14.83 -6.32 -15.34
CA ILE A 42 -15.11 -7.22 -16.45
C ILE A 42 -16.62 -7.18 -16.70
N THR A 43 -17.01 -6.65 -17.84
CA THR A 43 -18.39 -6.59 -18.31
C THR A 43 -18.52 -7.35 -19.63
N PRO A 44 -19.72 -7.68 -20.11
CA PRO A 44 -19.88 -8.25 -21.45
C PRO A 44 -19.28 -7.40 -22.58
N ALA A 45 -19.15 -6.08 -22.37
CA ALA A 45 -18.52 -5.16 -23.33
C ALA A 45 -16.98 -5.18 -23.27
N THR A 46 -16.40 -5.38 -22.08
CA THR A 46 -14.94 -5.31 -21.86
C THR A 46 -14.28 -6.68 -21.74
N LYS A 47 -15.03 -7.78 -21.82
CA LYS A 47 -14.54 -9.16 -21.63
C LYS A 47 -13.46 -9.59 -22.63
N ASP A 48 -13.42 -8.98 -23.81
CA ASP A 48 -12.48 -9.31 -24.89
C ASP A 48 -11.26 -8.36 -24.91
N GLU A 49 -11.25 -7.33 -24.06
CA GLU A 49 -10.13 -6.41 -23.93
C GLU A 49 -9.00 -7.03 -23.09
N PRO A 50 -7.72 -6.67 -23.35
CA PRO A 50 -6.62 -7.08 -22.48
C PRO A 50 -6.87 -6.61 -21.04
N GLN A 51 -7.06 -7.56 -20.14
CA GLN A 51 -7.27 -7.26 -18.73
C GLN A 51 -5.95 -6.78 -18.12
N PRO A 52 -5.95 -5.81 -17.18
CA PRO A 52 -4.76 -5.36 -16.50
C PRO A 52 -4.39 -6.33 -15.37
N TYR A 53 -4.27 -7.61 -15.73
CA TYR A 53 -3.63 -8.63 -14.92
C TYR A 53 -2.23 -8.82 -15.50
N LEU A 54 -1.21 -8.41 -14.74
CA LEU A 54 0.05 -7.97 -15.33
C LEU A 54 1.23 -8.88 -14.99
N ALA A 55 2.22 -8.87 -15.87
CA ALA A 55 3.59 -9.24 -15.57
C ALA A 55 4.50 -8.03 -15.81
N MET A 56 5.27 -7.63 -14.79
CA MET A 56 6.29 -6.61 -14.87
C MET A 56 7.64 -7.26 -15.22
N VAL A 57 8.29 -6.75 -16.25
CA VAL A 57 9.65 -7.16 -16.64
C VAL A 57 10.53 -5.91 -16.72
N VAL A 58 11.56 -5.86 -15.88
CA VAL A 58 12.57 -4.80 -15.89
C VAL A 58 13.75 -5.25 -16.74
N ASP A 59 14.19 -4.38 -17.64
CA ASP A 59 15.23 -4.64 -18.65
C ASP A 59 14.96 -5.93 -19.43
N PRO A 60 13.85 -5.96 -20.20
CA PRO A 60 13.42 -7.17 -20.90
C PRO A 60 14.45 -7.66 -21.91
N GLN A 61 14.62 -8.98 -21.94
CA GLN A 61 15.40 -9.71 -22.93
C GLN A 61 14.45 -10.33 -23.96
N PHE A 62 14.85 -10.34 -25.22
CA PHE A 62 14.04 -10.84 -26.33
C PHE A 62 14.77 -11.91 -27.12
N ASP A 63 14.03 -12.87 -27.67
CA ASP A 63 14.55 -13.80 -28.66
C ASP A 63 14.67 -13.17 -30.06
N ALA A 64 15.17 -13.95 -31.03
CA ALA A 64 15.33 -13.51 -32.42
C ALA A 64 14.00 -13.13 -33.10
N ASN A 65 12.85 -13.54 -32.56
CA ASN A 65 11.53 -13.23 -33.07
C ASN A 65 10.89 -12.03 -32.33
N GLY A 66 11.62 -11.38 -31.41
CA GLY A 66 11.13 -10.26 -30.62
C GLY A 66 10.19 -10.67 -29.48
N VAL A 67 10.16 -11.95 -29.10
CA VAL A 67 9.34 -12.42 -27.95
C VAL A 67 10.15 -12.26 -26.67
N VAL A 68 9.54 -11.68 -25.64
CA VAL A 68 10.21 -11.49 -24.35
C VAL A 68 10.49 -12.85 -23.68
N THR A 69 11.75 -13.12 -23.34
CA THR A 69 12.23 -14.39 -22.76
C THR A 69 12.71 -14.28 -21.32
N GLY A 70 12.93 -13.06 -20.83
CA GLY A 70 13.38 -12.81 -19.47
C GLY A 70 13.55 -11.32 -19.18
N GLY A 71 14.12 -11.00 -18.03
CA GLY A 71 14.50 -9.66 -17.62
C GLY A 71 15.39 -9.70 -16.38
N ALA A 72 15.94 -8.55 -15.99
CA ALA A 72 16.73 -8.42 -14.77
C ALA A 72 15.87 -8.58 -13.51
N VAL A 73 14.64 -8.08 -13.54
CA VAL A 73 13.64 -8.22 -12.48
C VAL A 73 12.31 -8.64 -13.10
N VAL A 74 11.61 -9.53 -12.42
CA VAL A 74 10.32 -10.06 -12.85
C VAL A 74 9.37 -10.00 -11.66
N GLY A 75 8.22 -9.36 -11.85
CA GLY A 75 7.06 -9.50 -10.97
C GLY A 75 5.93 -10.10 -11.78
N ASP A 76 5.43 -11.27 -11.39
CA ASP A 76 4.39 -11.98 -12.13
C ASP A 76 3.08 -11.99 -11.32
N PHE A 77 1.98 -12.34 -12.00
CA PHE A 77 0.65 -12.45 -11.40
C PHE A 77 0.19 -11.16 -10.68
N LEU A 78 0.58 -9.98 -11.19
CA LEU A 78 0.28 -8.69 -10.59
C LEU A 78 -1.19 -8.31 -10.84
N ASP A 79 -2.04 -8.63 -9.87
CA ASP A 79 -3.46 -8.28 -9.88
C ASP A 79 -3.69 -6.88 -9.26
N LYS A 80 -4.94 -6.42 -9.30
CA LYS A 80 -5.37 -5.18 -8.66
C LYS A 80 -4.91 -5.13 -7.21
N ARG A 81 -4.37 -3.99 -6.77
CA ARG A 81 -3.88 -3.82 -5.40
C ARG A 81 -4.96 -4.05 -4.34
N ALA A 82 -4.53 -4.47 -3.15
CA ALA A 82 -5.38 -4.52 -1.97
C ALA A 82 -5.61 -3.11 -1.41
N THR A 83 -6.75 -2.88 -0.76
CA THR A 83 -7.10 -1.61 -0.10
C THR A 83 -6.18 -1.25 1.07
N TYR A 84 -5.47 -2.22 1.62
CA TYR A 84 -4.48 -2.02 2.67
C TYR A 84 -3.19 -2.77 2.37
N ALA A 85 -2.07 -2.05 2.42
CA ALA A 85 -0.71 -2.54 2.26
C ALA A 85 0.03 -2.40 3.62
N PRO A 86 0.14 -3.49 4.40
CA PRO A 86 0.77 -3.46 5.72
C PRO A 86 2.27 -3.14 5.67
N PRO A 87 2.88 -2.82 6.83
CA PRO A 87 4.32 -2.55 6.94
C PRO A 87 5.23 -3.73 6.60
N TYR A 88 4.74 -4.94 6.88
CA TYR A 88 5.39 -6.16 6.45
C TYR A 88 4.66 -6.67 5.21
N PRO A 89 5.35 -7.37 4.28
CA PRO A 89 4.70 -7.90 3.09
C PRO A 89 3.46 -8.69 3.49
N ALA A 90 2.30 -8.29 2.97
CA ALA A 90 1.00 -8.89 3.34
C ALA A 90 0.93 -10.40 3.07
N ASN A 91 1.89 -10.91 2.29
CA ASN A 91 1.91 -12.26 1.76
C ASN A 91 3.05 -13.14 2.31
N ALA A 92 3.70 -12.76 3.41
CA ALA A 92 4.61 -13.67 4.10
C ALA A 92 3.85 -14.93 4.58
N GLY A 93 3.91 -16.01 3.80
CA GLY A 93 3.19 -17.27 4.07
C GLY A 93 1.87 -17.47 3.28
N ASN A 94 1.53 -16.59 2.32
CA ASN A 94 0.37 -16.79 1.45
C ASN A 94 0.66 -17.84 0.36
N THR A 95 -0.34 -18.65 0.00
CA THR A 95 -0.29 -19.68 -1.05
C THR A 95 -0.94 -19.24 -2.37
N SER A 96 -1.56 -18.05 -2.39
CA SER A 96 -2.11 -17.45 -3.61
C SER A 96 -1.00 -17.21 -4.63
N VAL A 97 -1.30 -17.45 -5.91
CA VAL A 97 -0.44 -17.04 -7.01
C VAL A 97 -0.56 -15.54 -7.29
N ASP A 98 -1.70 -14.93 -6.95
CA ASP A 98 -1.94 -13.52 -7.21
C ASP A 98 -1.17 -12.61 -6.26
N ASN A 99 -0.46 -11.66 -6.85
CA ASN A 99 0.33 -10.64 -6.18
C ASN A 99 -0.40 -9.30 -6.27
N TYR A 100 -0.85 -8.77 -5.14
CA TYR A 100 -1.48 -7.44 -5.05
C TYR A 100 -0.47 -6.29 -5.07
N GLU A 101 0.82 -6.62 -4.96
CA GLU A 101 1.94 -5.69 -5.00
C GLU A 101 3.20 -6.47 -5.37
N TYR A 102 4.22 -5.77 -5.84
CA TYR A 102 5.59 -6.28 -5.95
C TYR A 102 6.49 -5.58 -4.91
N PRO A 103 7.35 -6.31 -4.16
CA PRO A 103 7.66 -7.73 -4.30
C PRO A 103 6.57 -8.67 -3.77
N GLY A 104 5.69 -8.25 -2.87
CA GLY A 104 4.55 -9.07 -2.42
C GLY A 104 4.97 -10.45 -1.91
N SER A 105 4.56 -11.52 -2.60
CA SER A 105 4.94 -12.91 -2.27
C SER A 105 6.22 -13.40 -2.97
N GLU A 106 6.81 -12.59 -3.85
CA GLU A 106 7.96 -12.96 -4.67
C GLU A 106 9.22 -13.17 -3.84
N LYS A 107 9.99 -14.20 -4.22
CA LYS A 107 11.26 -14.55 -3.54
C LYS A 107 12.43 -13.78 -4.14
N VAL A 108 12.47 -12.47 -3.86
CA VAL A 108 13.53 -11.57 -4.32
C VAL A 108 14.35 -11.03 -3.16
N LEU A 109 15.48 -10.39 -3.46
CA LEU A 109 16.20 -9.60 -2.46
C LEU A 109 15.34 -8.39 -2.10
N VAL A 110 15.08 -8.21 -0.80
CA VAL A 110 14.29 -7.09 -0.28
C VAL A 110 15.18 -6.09 0.44
N GLY A 111 14.68 -4.88 0.66
CA GLY A 111 15.40 -3.81 1.33
C GLY A 111 15.76 -4.17 2.78
N PRO A 112 16.89 -3.66 3.29
CA PRO A 112 17.26 -3.82 4.69
C PRO A 112 16.45 -2.86 5.57
N ILE A 113 16.71 -2.87 6.88
CA ILE A 113 16.34 -1.73 7.71
C ILE A 113 17.19 -0.52 7.30
N LEU A 114 16.55 0.54 6.85
CA LEU A 114 17.19 1.80 6.44
C LEU A 114 16.72 2.94 7.35
N ASN A 115 17.65 3.53 8.11
CA ASN A 115 17.36 4.61 9.07
C ASN A 115 16.22 4.26 10.05
N GLY A 116 16.14 3.00 10.45
CA GLY A 116 15.13 2.49 11.38
C GLY A 116 13.80 2.13 10.73
N PHE A 117 13.65 2.22 9.41
CA PHE A 117 12.48 1.76 8.67
C PHE A 117 12.72 0.39 8.07
N ASP A 118 11.75 -0.51 8.25
CA ASP A 118 11.78 -1.82 7.62
C ASP A 118 11.38 -1.70 6.14
N LEU A 119 12.31 -2.01 5.22
CA LEU A 119 12.07 -1.99 3.77
C LEU A 119 11.83 -3.39 3.18
N SER A 120 11.41 -4.36 3.98
CA SER A 120 11.12 -5.73 3.51
C SER A 120 10.00 -5.79 2.46
N SER A 121 9.14 -4.77 2.39
CA SER A 121 8.14 -4.60 1.32
C SER A 121 8.65 -3.87 0.07
N TRP A 122 9.96 -3.63 -0.06
CA TRP A 122 10.59 -3.09 -1.27
C TRP A 122 11.65 -4.06 -1.77
N ALA A 123 11.63 -4.38 -3.06
CA ALA A 123 12.66 -5.18 -3.70
C ALA A 123 13.94 -4.36 -3.90
N GLN A 124 15.09 -4.99 -3.79
CA GLN A 124 16.35 -4.41 -4.26
C GLN A 124 16.43 -4.52 -5.78
N ILE A 125 16.64 -3.40 -6.45
CA ILE A 125 16.94 -3.30 -7.88
C ILE A 125 18.28 -2.60 -8.01
N ALA A 126 19.07 -2.88 -9.06
CA ALA A 126 20.26 -2.09 -9.31
C ALA A 126 19.90 -0.60 -9.49
N SER A 127 20.79 0.31 -9.08
CA SER A 127 20.66 1.72 -9.41
C SER A 127 21.02 1.98 -10.86
N GLY A 128 20.39 2.98 -11.47
CA GLY A 128 20.64 3.44 -12.83
C GLY A 128 19.37 3.51 -13.67
N LYS A 129 19.55 3.61 -14.98
CA LYS A 129 18.45 3.72 -15.94
C LYS A 129 17.94 2.34 -16.33
N HIS A 130 16.68 2.07 -16.03
CA HIS A 130 16.00 0.79 -16.23
C HIS A 130 14.73 0.96 -17.07
N ARG A 131 14.48 0.01 -17.97
CA ARG A 131 13.22 -0.04 -18.75
C ARG A 131 12.23 -0.96 -18.05
N PHE A 132 11.08 -0.42 -17.67
CA PHE A 132 9.98 -1.16 -17.05
C PHE A 132 8.93 -1.43 -18.11
N VAL A 133 8.65 -2.71 -18.38
CA VAL A 133 7.60 -3.12 -19.31
C VAL A 133 6.59 -3.97 -18.58
N PHE A 134 5.33 -3.56 -18.65
CA PHE A 134 4.18 -4.26 -18.09
C PHE A 134 3.45 -4.94 -19.23
N TYR A 135 3.33 -6.26 -19.16
CA TYR A 135 2.60 -7.07 -20.12
C TYR A 135 1.26 -7.47 -19.52
N SER A 136 0.19 -7.35 -20.30
CA SER A 136 -1.07 -8.02 -19.97
C SER A 136 -0.92 -9.52 -20.20
N ARG A 137 -1.39 -10.31 -19.23
CA ARG A 137 -1.38 -11.77 -19.30
C ARG A 137 -2.78 -12.34 -18.99
N PRO A 138 -3.11 -13.53 -19.53
CA PRO A 138 -4.35 -14.21 -19.17
C PRO A 138 -4.35 -14.62 -17.69
N VAL A 139 -5.53 -14.55 -17.07
CA VAL A 139 -5.74 -15.10 -15.71
C VAL A 139 -5.52 -16.60 -15.75
N SER A 140 -4.39 -17.06 -15.21
CA SER A 140 -3.95 -18.45 -15.22
C SER A 140 -2.86 -18.67 -14.17
N GLN A 141 -2.57 -19.93 -13.83
CA GLN A 141 -1.48 -20.30 -12.91
C GLN A 141 -0.13 -20.49 -13.63
N THR A 142 -0.10 -20.34 -14.96
CA THR A 142 1.13 -20.54 -15.75
C THR A 142 2.04 -19.31 -15.64
N PRO A 143 3.30 -19.47 -15.20
CA PRO A 143 4.26 -18.36 -15.14
C PRO A 143 4.42 -17.68 -16.50
N PHE A 144 4.61 -16.36 -16.50
CA PHE A 144 4.55 -15.52 -17.69
C PHE A 144 5.44 -16.05 -18.82
N PHE A 145 6.71 -16.39 -18.56
CA PHE A 145 7.63 -16.88 -19.59
C PHE A 145 7.35 -18.30 -20.09
N GLN A 146 6.45 -19.04 -19.41
CA GLN A 146 5.97 -20.35 -19.85
C GLN A 146 4.70 -20.25 -20.71
N LEU A 147 4.10 -19.06 -20.83
CA LEU A 147 2.97 -18.81 -21.72
C LEU A 147 3.38 -18.94 -23.19
N ALA A 148 2.40 -19.25 -24.03
CA ALA A 148 2.60 -19.27 -25.48
C ALA A 148 3.08 -17.90 -25.98
N ALA A 149 3.94 -17.87 -27.01
CA ALA A 149 4.56 -16.65 -27.49
C ALA A 149 3.55 -15.54 -27.87
N ASN A 150 2.39 -15.92 -28.40
CA ASN A 150 1.31 -15.00 -28.74
C ASN A 150 0.62 -14.35 -27.52
N GLN A 151 0.82 -14.88 -26.31
CA GLN A 151 0.30 -14.34 -25.05
C GLN A 151 1.33 -13.47 -24.31
N ARG A 152 2.60 -13.48 -24.73
CA ARG A 152 3.70 -12.70 -24.11
C ARG A 152 4.02 -11.38 -24.82
N LYS A 153 3.19 -10.98 -25.79
CA LYS A 153 3.45 -9.82 -26.66
C LYS A 153 2.58 -8.60 -26.37
N PHE A 154 1.61 -8.72 -25.46
CA PHE A 154 0.66 -7.65 -25.17
C PHE A 154 1.27 -6.68 -24.16
N VAL A 155 2.05 -5.73 -24.65
CA VAL A 155 2.56 -4.62 -23.83
C VAL A 155 1.39 -3.75 -23.41
N PHE A 156 1.15 -3.68 -22.10
CA PHE A 156 0.14 -2.85 -21.47
C PHE A 156 0.68 -1.45 -21.18
N ALA A 157 1.92 -1.38 -20.67
CA ALA A 157 2.61 -0.12 -20.41
C ALA A 157 4.12 -0.30 -20.55
N ASP A 158 4.84 0.73 -21.02
CA ASP A 158 6.30 0.75 -21.17
C ASP A 158 6.86 2.11 -20.76
N THR A 159 7.82 2.12 -19.84
CA THR A 159 8.49 3.34 -19.39
C THR A 159 9.96 3.10 -19.10
N THR A 160 10.71 4.18 -18.96
CA THR A 160 12.10 4.15 -18.52
C THR A 160 12.28 5.06 -17.33
N VAL A 161 12.91 4.54 -16.29
CA VAL A 161 13.09 5.21 -15.01
C VAL A 161 14.57 5.23 -14.65
N ASP A 162 15.03 6.31 -14.05
CA ASP A 162 16.36 6.39 -13.45
C ASP A 162 16.23 6.22 -11.93
N LEU A 163 16.85 5.16 -11.39
CA LEU A 163 16.81 4.82 -9.98
C LEU A 163 18.14 5.20 -9.32
N ALA A 164 18.12 6.22 -8.47
CA ALA A 164 19.30 6.58 -7.68
C ALA A 164 19.62 5.55 -6.58
N GLU A 165 20.92 5.35 -6.34
CA GLU A 165 21.45 4.45 -5.32
C GLU A 165 20.98 4.83 -3.90
N GLY A 166 20.53 3.83 -3.14
CA GLY A 166 20.05 3.99 -1.76
C GLY A 166 18.66 4.63 -1.63
N GLU A 167 18.02 5.02 -2.73
CA GLU A 167 16.72 5.66 -2.73
C GLU A 167 15.56 4.66 -2.75
N VAL A 168 14.44 5.08 -2.15
CA VAL A 168 13.23 4.27 -2.01
C VAL A 168 12.16 4.79 -2.97
N TYR A 169 11.54 3.89 -3.74
CA TYR A 169 10.55 4.23 -4.76
C TYR A 169 9.29 3.40 -4.61
N THR A 170 8.15 4.05 -4.76
CA THR A 170 6.84 3.41 -4.93
C THR A 170 6.28 3.82 -6.29
N MET A 171 5.91 2.83 -7.10
CA MET A 171 5.34 3.03 -8.43
C MET A 171 3.91 2.49 -8.51
N GLU A 172 3.09 3.19 -9.27
CA GLU A 172 1.72 2.83 -9.56
C GLU A 172 1.43 2.94 -11.06
N LEU A 173 0.64 2.02 -11.59
CA LEU A 173 -0.04 2.22 -12.88
C LEU A 173 -1.42 2.80 -12.63
N LEU A 174 -1.66 3.99 -13.18
CA LEU A 174 -2.91 4.71 -13.04
C LEU A 174 -3.60 4.87 -14.39
N GLN A 175 -4.92 4.88 -14.38
CA GLN A 175 -5.69 5.32 -15.54
C GLN A 175 -5.59 6.85 -15.66
N HIS A 176 -5.22 7.37 -16.83
CA HIS A 176 -5.07 8.81 -17.05
C HIS A 176 -6.41 9.54 -16.95
N ASP A 177 -7.39 9.08 -17.71
CA ASP A 177 -8.73 9.65 -17.82
C ASP A 177 -9.78 8.57 -18.11
N VAL A 178 -11.06 8.89 -17.91
CA VAL A 178 -12.18 7.96 -18.13
C VAL A 178 -12.82 8.00 -19.51
N TYR A 179 -12.31 8.84 -20.41
CA TYR A 179 -12.89 9.12 -21.72
C TYR A 179 -12.13 8.43 -22.87
N SER A 180 -10.85 8.13 -22.67
CA SER A 180 -9.95 7.57 -23.67
C SER A 180 -10.24 6.10 -23.99
N ASN A 181 -10.28 5.78 -25.28
CA ASN A 181 -10.33 4.41 -25.81
C ASN A 181 -9.33 4.27 -26.98
N PRO A 182 -8.26 3.44 -26.86
CA PRO A 182 -7.92 2.60 -25.72
C PRO A 182 -7.57 3.41 -24.46
N VAL A 183 -7.68 2.78 -23.30
CA VAL A 183 -7.37 3.39 -22.00
C VAL A 183 -5.92 3.91 -22.00
N GLN A 184 -5.74 5.17 -21.64
CA GLN A 184 -4.43 5.77 -21.44
C GLN A 184 -3.94 5.51 -20.01
N ILE A 185 -2.65 5.18 -19.89
CA ILE A 185 -2.03 4.77 -18.64
C ILE A 185 -0.93 5.76 -18.26
N ASP A 186 -0.97 6.24 -17.03
CA ASP A 186 0.09 7.03 -16.43
C ASP A 186 0.95 6.17 -15.51
N PHE A 187 2.25 6.47 -15.53
CA PHE A 187 3.20 5.96 -14.56
C PHE A 187 3.38 7.00 -13.46
N TYR A 188 2.84 6.69 -12.29
CA TYR A 188 3.06 7.52 -11.12
C TYR A 188 4.18 6.90 -10.28
N MET A 189 5.28 7.63 -10.10
CA MET A 189 6.38 7.16 -9.27
C MET A 189 6.74 8.20 -8.21
N ARG A 190 6.76 7.80 -6.95
CA ARG A 190 7.27 8.62 -5.85
C ARG A 190 8.63 8.12 -5.42
N GLN A 191 9.57 9.05 -5.28
CA GLN A 191 10.77 8.83 -4.49
C GLN A 191 10.45 9.15 -3.04
N GLU A 192 10.22 8.10 -2.26
CA GLU A 192 9.77 8.20 -0.88
C GLU A 192 10.81 8.95 -0.01
N GLN A 193 10.34 9.86 0.85
CA GLN A 193 11.21 10.69 1.68
C GLN A 193 11.28 10.22 3.14
N PHE A 194 10.45 9.26 3.55
CA PHE A 194 10.34 8.89 4.96
C PHE A 194 11.66 8.38 5.57
N THR A 195 12.55 7.79 4.77
CA THR A 195 13.87 7.35 5.26
C THR A 195 14.84 8.51 5.53
N LYS A 196 14.50 9.73 5.11
CA LYS A 196 15.34 10.94 5.23
C LYS A 196 14.75 11.98 6.18
N LEU A 197 13.52 11.78 6.61
CA LEU A 197 12.83 12.67 7.54
C LEU A 197 12.97 12.16 8.97
N SER A 198 12.97 13.09 9.92
CA SER A 198 12.96 12.77 11.35
C SER A 198 11.53 12.69 11.85
N PHE A 199 11.16 11.54 12.42
CA PHE A 199 9.83 11.29 12.96
C PHE A 199 9.92 10.96 14.45
N ASP A 200 9.02 11.56 15.23
CA ASP A 200 8.85 11.29 16.66
C ASP A 200 8.09 9.98 16.90
N ASP A 201 8.55 9.16 17.85
CA ASP A 201 7.90 7.89 18.20
C ASP A 201 6.56 8.06 18.94
N SER A 202 6.26 9.26 19.42
CA SER A 202 4.99 9.62 20.05
C SER A 202 3.91 10.07 19.08
N LEU A 203 4.25 10.19 17.78
CA LEU A 203 3.35 10.68 16.73
C LEU A 203 3.23 9.68 15.59
N CYS A 204 2.01 9.45 15.12
CA CYS A 204 1.77 8.84 13.82
C CYS A 204 1.79 9.91 12.74
N TYR A 205 2.22 9.54 11.54
CA TYR A 205 2.30 10.44 10.40
C TYR A 205 1.51 9.88 9.22
N VAL A 206 0.82 10.76 8.51
CA VAL A 206 0.09 10.38 7.30
C VAL A 206 0.19 11.47 6.24
N ASN A 207 0.31 11.07 4.98
CA ASN A 207 0.15 11.96 3.83
C ASN A 207 -0.97 11.47 2.91
N PHE A 208 -1.46 12.36 2.06
CA PHE A 208 -2.63 12.10 1.22
C PHE A 208 -2.34 12.42 -0.23
N TYR A 209 -2.85 11.57 -1.12
CA TYR A 209 -2.80 11.76 -2.56
C TYR A 209 -4.17 11.52 -3.17
N ASN A 210 -4.54 12.37 -4.12
CA ASN A 210 -5.65 12.11 -5.03
C ASN A 210 -5.05 11.73 -6.40
N LEU A 211 -5.07 10.44 -6.68
CA LEU A 211 -4.50 9.80 -7.86
C LEU A 211 -5.64 9.26 -8.77
N GLY A 212 -6.83 9.86 -8.68
CA GLY A 212 -7.95 9.51 -9.54
C GLY A 212 -7.74 9.95 -10.99
N ALA A 213 -8.31 9.18 -11.91
CA ALA A 213 -8.38 9.50 -13.33
C ALA A 213 -9.19 10.77 -13.56
N ASP A 214 -8.78 11.55 -14.57
CA ASP A 214 -9.49 12.77 -14.96
C ASP A 214 -10.94 12.46 -15.34
N GLY A 215 -11.87 13.25 -14.79
CA GLY A 215 -13.31 13.11 -15.04
C GLY A 215 -14.00 11.93 -14.34
N PHE A 216 -13.28 11.11 -13.56
CA PHE A 216 -13.84 9.91 -12.94
C PHE A 216 -15.08 10.20 -12.09
N THR A 217 -14.96 11.12 -11.13
CA THR A 217 -16.04 11.41 -10.18
C THR A 217 -17.28 11.97 -10.88
N ALA A 218 -17.09 12.87 -11.85
CA ALA A 218 -18.20 13.41 -12.63
C ALA A 218 -18.93 12.31 -13.43
N GLN A 219 -18.20 11.39 -14.05
CA GLN A 219 -18.78 10.27 -14.79
C GLN A 219 -19.49 9.28 -13.86
N ALA A 220 -18.90 8.96 -12.71
CA ALA A 220 -19.48 8.04 -11.74
C ALA A 220 -20.81 8.58 -11.17
N ILE A 221 -20.85 9.86 -10.82
CA ILE A 221 -22.07 10.56 -10.37
C ILE A 221 -23.15 10.54 -11.47
N ALA A 222 -22.78 10.82 -12.72
CA ALA A 222 -23.71 10.81 -13.84
C ALA A 222 -24.32 9.42 -14.11
N GLN A 223 -23.58 8.34 -13.85
CA GLN A 223 -24.04 6.96 -14.01
C GLN A 223 -24.94 6.49 -12.86
N GLN A 224 -24.71 6.96 -11.63
CA GLN A 224 -25.48 6.53 -10.45
C GLN A 224 -26.86 7.22 -10.36
N GLY A 225 -27.04 8.38 -11.00
CA GLY A 225 -28.26 9.18 -10.92
C GLY A 225 -28.37 9.96 -9.60
N THR A 226 -29.39 10.82 -9.46
CA THR A 226 -29.56 11.71 -8.28
C THR A 226 -30.04 11.01 -6.99
N GLN A 227 -29.93 9.70 -6.88
CA GLN A 227 -30.38 8.95 -5.70
C GLN A 227 -29.20 8.39 -4.91
N GLY A 228 -29.00 8.93 -3.70
CA GLY A 228 -28.10 8.39 -2.68
C GLY A 228 -27.05 9.39 -2.24
N GLY A 229 -26.74 9.39 -0.93
CA GLY A 229 -25.43 9.84 -0.45
C GLY A 229 -24.37 8.89 -0.97
N GLY A 230 -23.15 9.37 -1.14
CA GLY A 230 -22.07 8.56 -1.66
C GLY A 230 -20.75 9.24 -1.40
N ASN A 231 -19.78 8.47 -0.93
CA ASN A 231 -18.39 8.90 -0.89
C ASN A 231 -17.95 9.15 -2.32
N TYR A 232 -17.80 10.42 -2.68
CA TYR A 232 -16.96 10.75 -3.82
C TYR A 232 -15.87 11.73 -3.44
N ILE A 233 -14.70 11.50 -4.02
CA ILE A 233 -13.56 12.38 -3.91
C ILE A 233 -13.47 13.17 -5.22
N GLN A 234 -13.73 14.47 -5.15
CA GLN A 234 -13.58 15.38 -6.28
C GLN A 234 -12.11 15.67 -6.53
N ASP A 235 -11.82 16.33 -7.66
CA ASP A 235 -10.46 16.72 -8.02
C ASP A 235 -9.78 17.58 -6.95
N THR A 236 -10.53 18.38 -6.19
CA THR A 236 -9.99 19.11 -5.04
C THR A 236 -10.90 18.93 -3.85
N MET A 237 -10.35 18.53 -2.71
CA MET A 237 -11.08 18.42 -1.45
C MET A 237 -10.23 18.83 -0.26
N ASN A 238 -10.86 19.47 0.72
CA ASN A 238 -10.29 19.74 2.02
C ASN A 238 -10.40 18.49 2.91
N ILE A 239 -9.40 18.25 3.75
CA ILE A 239 -9.35 17.14 4.68
C ILE A 239 -9.44 17.66 6.10
N TYR A 240 -10.38 17.09 6.85
CA TYR A 240 -10.55 17.30 8.28
C TYR A 240 -10.34 15.98 9.01
N MET A 241 -9.59 16.00 10.10
CA MET A 241 -9.30 14.84 10.93
C MET A 241 -10.10 14.90 12.24
N THR A 242 -10.68 13.77 12.62
CA THR A 242 -11.23 13.56 13.96
C THR A 242 -10.58 12.33 14.58
N LEU A 243 -10.17 12.42 15.85
CA LEU A 243 -9.74 11.25 16.63
C LEU A 243 -10.88 10.82 17.54
N HIS A 244 -11.17 9.53 17.52
CA HIS A 244 -12.21 8.93 18.34
C HIS A 244 -11.62 8.01 19.40
N TYR A 245 -12.29 7.90 20.54
CA TYR A 245 -12.02 6.86 21.50
C TYR A 245 -12.31 5.46 20.91
N PRO A 246 -11.75 4.39 21.53
CA PRO A 246 -11.94 3.04 21.04
C PRO A 246 -13.40 2.68 20.80
N ASP A 247 -13.60 1.85 19.78
CA ASP A 247 -14.93 1.42 19.35
C ASP A 247 -15.76 0.83 20.49
N SER A 248 -16.82 1.54 20.91
CA SER A 248 -17.88 0.99 21.75
C SER A 248 -18.94 0.30 20.89
N ALA A 249 -19.65 -0.71 21.40
CA ALA A 249 -20.58 -1.54 20.62
C ALA A 249 -21.66 -0.78 19.82
N SER A 250 -21.91 0.51 20.08
CA SER A 250 -22.87 1.37 19.36
C SER A 250 -22.17 2.41 18.47
N TRP A 251 -22.29 2.27 17.14
CA TRP A 251 -22.00 3.33 16.15
C TRP A 251 -23.32 4.02 15.76
N PRO A 252 -23.38 5.35 15.54
CA PRO A 252 -22.34 6.37 15.67
C PRO A 252 -22.32 6.88 17.12
N GLY A 253 -21.39 6.38 17.93
CA GLY A 253 -21.42 6.61 19.39
C GLY A 253 -20.05 6.68 20.06
N ASN A 254 -18.96 6.70 19.29
CA ASN A 254 -17.64 6.84 19.87
C ASN A 254 -17.39 8.31 20.19
N ALA A 255 -17.23 8.63 21.47
CA ALA A 255 -16.87 9.97 21.91
C ALA A 255 -15.58 10.43 21.21
N VAL A 256 -15.57 11.70 20.79
CA VAL A 256 -14.42 12.33 20.17
C VAL A 256 -13.39 12.65 21.25
N VAL A 257 -12.11 12.47 20.94
CA VAL A 257 -11.03 12.87 21.84
C VAL A 257 -11.03 14.40 21.96
N PRO A 258 -11.11 14.97 23.18
CA PRO A 258 -11.17 16.42 23.35
C PRO A 258 -10.04 17.15 22.62
N GLY A 259 -10.40 18.17 21.84
CA GLY A 259 -9.44 18.93 21.02
C GLY A 259 -9.13 18.32 19.65
N TYR A 260 -9.62 17.11 19.35
CA TYR A 260 -9.39 16.40 18.08
C TYR A 260 -10.67 16.19 17.28
N GLN A 261 -11.55 17.19 17.24
CA GLN A 261 -12.74 17.17 16.39
C GLN A 261 -12.53 18.07 15.18
N TYR A 262 -12.70 17.52 13.98
CA TYR A 262 -12.70 18.27 12.71
C TYR A 262 -11.50 19.21 12.55
N ILE A 263 -10.30 18.76 12.94
CA ILE A 263 -9.07 19.52 12.74
C ILE A 263 -8.81 19.63 11.24
N PRO A 264 -8.70 20.82 10.64
CA PRO A 264 -8.28 20.95 9.26
C PRO A 264 -6.82 20.52 9.15
N VAL A 265 -6.53 19.54 8.28
CA VAL A 265 -5.18 18.97 8.19
C VAL A 265 -4.50 19.20 6.85
N ASN A 266 -5.22 19.13 5.73
CA ASN A 266 -4.66 19.38 4.42
C ASN A 266 -5.76 19.61 3.37
N ALA A 267 -5.39 19.92 2.14
CA ALA A 267 -6.22 19.70 0.96
C ALA A 267 -5.55 18.68 0.04
N VAL A 268 -6.35 17.89 -0.66
CA VAL A 268 -5.88 17.01 -1.75
C VAL A 268 -6.31 17.60 -3.08
N ILE A 269 -5.38 17.60 -4.03
CA ILE A 269 -5.60 18.01 -5.41
C ILE A 269 -5.23 16.83 -6.29
N ARG A 270 -6.10 16.49 -7.25
CA ARG A 270 -5.89 15.43 -8.23
C ARG A 270 -4.64 15.73 -9.03
N SER A 271 -3.70 14.79 -9.04
CA SER A 271 -2.44 14.97 -9.74
C SER A 271 -1.75 13.63 -9.95
N HIS A 272 -1.31 13.37 -11.18
CA HIS A 272 -0.35 12.30 -11.47
C HIS A 272 1.10 12.83 -11.56
N ASN A 273 1.33 14.08 -11.15
CA ASN A 273 2.69 14.60 -11.03
C ASN A 273 3.37 13.97 -9.82
N SER A 274 4.49 13.30 -10.08
CA SER A 274 5.36 12.71 -9.06
C SER A 274 5.80 13.72 -8.01
N GLY A 275 5.76 13.30 -6.74
CA GLY A 275 6.20 14.10 -5.61
C GLY A 275 5.73 13.48 -4.29
N VAL A 276 6.35 13.89 -3.18
CA VAL A 276 5.92 13.46 -1.85
C VAL A 276 5.09 14.56 -1.21
N ALA A 277 3.81 14.26 -0.96
CA ALA A 277 2.91 15.12 -0.22
C ALA A 277 3.38 15.25 1.25
N PRO A 278 3.17 16.41 1.88
CA PRO A 278 3.61 16.64 3.25
C PRO A 278 2.91 15.69 4.21
N TYR A 279 3.65 15.23 5.21
CA TYR A 279 3.10 14.46 6.32
C TYR A 279 2.43 15.39 7.32
N ILE A 280 1.20 15.06 7.70
CA ILE A 280 0.57 15.55 8.92
C ILE A 280 0.81 14.56 10.04
N SER A 281 0.64 14.98 11.28
CA SER A 281 0.84 14.12 12.44
C SER A 281 -0.26 14.22 13.46
N PHE A 282 -0.47 13.13 14.20
CA PHE A 282 -1.32 13.08 15.37
C PHE A 282 -0.69 12.17 16.43
N PRO A 283 -0.97 12.37 17.73
CA PRO A 283 -0.32 11.59 18.77
C PRO A 283 -0.82 10.14 18.78
N VAL A 284 0.09 9.21 19.09
CA VAL A 284 -0.25 7.83 19.41
C VAL A 284 -1.12 7.78 20.68
N PHE A 285 -0.90 8.73 21.61
CA PHE A 285 -1.58 8.80 22.90
C PHE A 285 -2.10 10.24 23.21
N PRO A 286 -3.21 10.70 22.59
CA PRO A 286 -3.74 12.06 22.76
C PRO A 286 -4.39 12.35 24.12
N ALA A 287 -4.83 11.33 24.88
CA ALA A 287 -5.56 11.51 26.14
C ALA A 287 -5.48 10.28 27.06
N TYR A 288 -5.75 10.45 28.36
CA TYR A 288 -5.73 9.37 29.38
C TYR A 288 -6.89 8.36 29.26
N ALA A 289 -8.05 8.77 28.71
CA ALA A 289 -9.15 7.84 28.45
C ALA A 289 -8.88 7.12 27.12
N GLY A 290 -9.00 5.80 27.04
CA GLY A 290 -8.73 5.03 25.81
C GLY A 290 -7.26 4.62 25.60
N VAL A 291 -6.39 4.99 26.53
CA VAL A 291 -5.04 4.45 26.69
C VAL A 291 -5.02 3.54 27.92
N ASP A 292 -4.34 2.41 27.86
CA ASP A 292 -4.17 1.60 29.07
C ASP A 292 -3.40 2.38 30.15
N THR A 293 -3.56 2.01 31.42
CA THR A 293 -2.93 2.72 32.55
C THR A 293 -1.40 2.75 32.47
N THR A 294 -0.82 1.93 31.59
CA THR A 294 0.60 1.77 31.35
C THR A 294 1.12 2.54 30.13
N PHE A 295 0.27 3.26 29.38
CA PHE A 295 0.65 3.96 28.14
C PHE A 295 1.36 3.05 27.13
N THR A 296 0.97 1.79 27.12
CA THR A 296 1.47 0.77 26.21
C THR A 296 0.53 0.55 25.05
N ARG A 297 -0.78 0.73 25.23
CA ARG A 297 -1.78 0.51 24.18
C ARG A 297 -2.71 1.69 24.00
N SER A 298 -2.86 2.11 22.75
CA SER A 298 -3.85 3.06 22.27
C SER A 298 -4.90 2.33 21.45
N GLY A 299 -6.18 2.55 21.78
CA GLY A 299 -7.29 2.06 20.97
C GLY A 299 -8.02 3.17 20.23
N ILE A 300 -7.49 4.40 20.22
CA ILE A 300 -8.06 5.50 19.44
C ILE A 300 -8.07 5.12 17.95
N TRP A 301 -8.94 5.72 17.17
CA TRP A 301 -8.98 5.52 15.72
C TRP A 301 -9.21 6.84 14.99
N GLU A 302 -8.79 6.89 13.74
CA GLU A 302 -8.78 8.11 12.94
C GLU A 302 -9.96 8.14 11.95
N GLU A 303 -10.64 9.26 11.90
CA GLU A 303 -11.58 9.59 10.83
C GLU A 303 -11.01 10.75 10.01
N PHE A 304 -10.90 10.56 8.71
CA PHE A 304 -10.56 11.60 7.74
C PHE A 304 -11.78 11.89 6.88
N MET A 305 -12.28 13.12 7.01
CA MET A 305 -13.39 13.61 6.22
C MET A 305 -12.87 14.48 5.09
N PHE A 306 -13.23 14.12 3.88
CA PHE A 306 -12.96 14.87 2.66
C PHE A 306 -14.21 15.68 2.33
N LEU A 307 -14.07 16.98 2.19
CA LEU A 307 -15.14 17.90 1.85
C LEU A 307 -14.76 18.72 0.63
N SER A 308 -15.71 18.99 -0.27
CA SER A 308 -15.46 19.94 -1.35
C SER A 308 -15.13 21.33 -0.77
N PRO A 309 -14.39 22.19 -1.50
CA PRO A 309 -13.82 23.42 -0.96
C PRO A 309 -14.82 24.39 -0.33
N ASP A 310 -16.09 24.32 -0.76
CA ASP A 310 -17.19 25.18 -0.30
C ASP A 310 -17.87 24.66 0.98
N TYR A 311 -17.49 23.49 1.49
CA TYR A 311 -18.06 22.88 2.68
C TYR A 311 -17.09 22.90 3.86
N TYR A 312 -17.69 23.01 5.05
CA TYR A 312 -17.00 22.88 6.33
C TYR A 312 -17.81 21.94 7.24
N PRO A 313 -17.15 21.19 8.12
CA PRO A 313 -17.86 20.31 9.04
C PRO A 313 -18.62 21.15 10.07
N ALA A 314 -19.92 20.90 10.21
CA ALA A 314 -20.76 21.57 11.20
C ALA A 314 -20.69 20.87 12.56
N LEU A 315 -20.54 21.64 13.64
CA LEU A 315 -20.58 21.10 15.01
C LEU A 315 -21.98 20.54 15.31
N GLY A 316 -22.05 19.29 15.75
CA GLY A 316 -23.29 18.65 16.24
C GLY A 316 -24.13 17.90 15.19
N SER A 317 -23.70 17.84 13.93
CA SER A 317 -24.35 17.01 12.90
C SER A 317 -23.30 16.39 11.98
N PHE A 318 -23.42 15.09 11.71
CA PHE A 318 -22.61 14.43 10.68
C PHE A 318 -22.90 15.09 9.32
N PRO A 319 -21.88 15.60 8.59
CA PRO A 319 -22.09 16.30 7.31
C PRO A 319 -22.79 15.45 6.24
N SER A 320 -22.74 14.12 6.38
CA SER A 320 -23.36 13.15 5.48
C SER A 320 -24.87 13.34 5.29
N TYR A 321 -25.56 14.03 6.20
CA TYR A 321 -27.02 14.23 6.07
C TYR A 321 -27.42 15.38 5.15
N ASN A 322 -26.52 16.34 4.88
CA ASN A 322 -26.85 17.55 4.12
C ASN A 322 -25.90 17.83 2.93
N ALA A 323 -24.80 17.10 2.79
CA ALA A 323 -23.90 17.24 1.65
C ALA A 323 -24.51 16.63 0.38
N SER A 324 -24.38 17.33 -0.75
CA SER A 324 -24.82 16.78 -2.03
C SER A 324 -23.93 15.61 -2.46
N LEU A 325 -24.42 14.80 -3.40
CA LEU A 325 -23.68 13.66 -3.92
C LEU A 325 -22.30 14.10 -4.43
N GLY A 326 -21.27 13.55 -3.79
CA GLY A 326 -19.87 13.80 -4.11
C GLY A 326 -19.26 15.08 -3.55
N ASP A 327 -19.97 15.82 -2.69
CA ASP A 327 -19.38 16.90 -1.90
C ASP A 327 -18.68 16.40 -0.62
N TYR A 328 -18.81 15.12 -0.31
CA TYR A 328 -18.15 14.51 0.84
C TYR A 328 -17.68 13.10 0.57
N ALA A 329 -16.64 12.70 1.31
CA ALA A 329 -16.33 11.32 1.57
C ALA A 329 -15.71 11.15 2.96
N VAL A 330 -15.77 9.94 3.51
CA VAL A 330 -15.17 9.61 4.81
C VAL A 330 -14.25 8.40 4.67
N LEU A 331 -13.05 8.49 5.25
CA LEU A 331 -12.16 7.35 5.52
C LEU A 331 -12.08 7.15 7.03
N ALA A 332 -12.53 5.99 7.50
CA ALA A 332 -12.36 5.56 8.88
C ALA A 332 -11.27 4.48 8.99
N CYS A 333 -10.19 4.82 9.67
CA CYS A 333 -9.07 3.95 9.98
C CYS A 333 -9.30 3.31 11.35
N THR A 334 -10.00 2.17 11.40
CA THR A 334 -10.57 1.61 12.64
C THR A 334 -10.18 0.14 12.87
N SER A 335 -10.18 -0.26 14.14
CA SER A 335 -10.04 -1.66 14.56
C SER A 335 -11.15 -2.58 14.01
N ARG A 336 -12.30 -2.01 13.63
CA ARG A 336 -13.43 -2.74 13.03
C ARG A 336 -13.24 -3.12 11.58
N TYR A 337 -12.16 -2.69 10.92
CA TYR A 337 -11.85 -3.07 9.54
C TYR A 337 -11.97 -4.58 9.27
N TYR A 338 -11.55 -5.42 10.23
CA TYR A 338 -11.60 -6.87 10.11
C TYR A 338 -12.96 -7.49 10.48
N GLN A 339 -13.89 -6.72 11.04
CA GLN A 339 -15.21 -7.18 11.45
C GLN A 339 -16.21 -7.05 10.29
N LYS A 340 -15.96 -7.77 9.19
CA LYS A 340 -16.94 -7.88 8.09
C LYS A 340 -18.20 -8.58 8.60
N GLY A 341 -19.33 -7.86 8.69
CA GLY A 341 -20.65 -8.49 8.67
C GLY A 341 -21.74 -8.04 9.66
N ASN A 342 -21.50 -7.16 10.65
CA ASN A 342 -22.58 -6.73 11.56
C ASN A 342 -22.47 -5.31 12.14
N TYR A 343 -21.36 -4.60 11.89
CA TYR A 343 -21.11 -3.26 12.42
C TYR A 343 -20.53 -2.34 11.34
N GLY A 344 -21.02 -2.48 10.10
CA GLY A 344 -20.81 -1.42 9.11
C GLY A 344 -21.40 -0.12 9.65
N PRO A 345 -20.79 1.05 9.37
CA PRO A 345 -21.43 2.32 9.68
C PRO A 345 -22.87 2.30 9.14
N PRO A 346 -23.91 2.70 9.90
CA PRO A 346 -25.28 2.87 9.39
C PRO A 346 -25.43 3.68 8.11
N ASN A 347 -24.37 4.40 7.70
CA ASN A 347 -24.25 4.96 6.38
C ASN A 347 -23.22 4.09 5.64
N ASN A 348 -23.65 3.34 4.62
CA ASN A 348 -22.81 2.49 3.76
C ASN A 348 -21.74 3.27 2.95
N ASP A 349 -21.45 4.51 3.36
CA ASP A 349 -20.71 5.52 2.65
C ASP A 349 -19.48 5.92 3.49
N ALA A 350 -18.69 4.98 4.00
CA ALA A 350 -17.34 5.28 4.51
C ALA A 350 -16.34 4.26 3.94
N TYR A 351 -15.18 4.74 3.48
CA TYR A 351 -14.04 3.87 3.26
C TYR A 351 -13.55 3.37 4.60
N LEU A 352 -13.30 2.06 4.69
CA LEU A 352 -12.75 1.45 5.89
C LEU A 352 -11.32 1.02 5.62
N SER A 353 -10.43 1.33 6.55
CA SER A 353 -9.03 0.87 6.57
C SER A 353 -8.66 0.43 7.99
N PRO A 354 -7.62 -0.39 8.18
CA PRO A 354 -7.07 -0.60 9.51
C PRO A 354 -6.70 0.72 10.18
N ASN A 355 -6.69 0.68 11.51
CA ASN A 355 -6.17 1.73 12.35
C ASN A 355 -4.72 2.10 11.95
N LEU A 356 -4.42 3.39 11.88
CA LEU A 356 -3.07 3.85 11.52
C LEU A 356 -2.08 3.62 12.68
N ILE A 357 -2.55 3.46 13.91
CA ILE A 357 -1.76 3.00 15.05
C ILE A 357 -1.70 1.48 15.05
N ILE A 358 -0.49 0.94 14.88
CA ILE A 358 -0.27 -0.51 14.89
C ILE A 358 0.03 -0.97 16.31
N THR A 359 -0.69 -1.99 16.74
CA THR A 359 -0.52 -2.60 18.06
C THR A 359 -0.08 -4.06 17.90
N ILE A 360 1.15 -4.38 18.31
CA ILE A 360 1.75 -5.70 18.17
C ILE A 360 2.49 -6.12 19.46
N PRO A 361 2.70 -7.43 19.70
CA PRO A 361 3.58 -7.90 20.78
C PRO A 361 5.00 -7.33 20.62
N SER A 362 5.60 -6.81 21.69
CA SER A 362 6.97 -6.25 21.63
C SER A 362 7.63 -6.11 23.00
N GLY A 363 8.90 -6.51 23.08
CA GLY A 363 9.72 -6.41 24.29
C GLY A 363 9.19 -7.30 25.43
N THR A 364 9.40 -6.84 26.67
CA THR A 364 8.92 -7.52 27.90
C THR A 364 7.47 -7.18 28.25
N SER A 365 6.92 -6.16 27.61
CA SER A 365 5.49 -5.85 27.68
C SER A 365 4.72 -6.76 26.73
N GLY A 366 3.41 -6.90 26.93
CA GLY A 366 2.55 -7.62 25.97
C GLY A 366 2.39 -6.84 24.65
N ASN A 367 1.16 -6.56 24.26
CA ASN A 367 0.89 -5.74 23.08
C ASN A 367 1.22 -4.26 23.33
N ARG A 368 1.98 -3.65 22.41
CA ARG A 368 2.32 -2.22 22.44
C ARG A 368 1.89 -1.53 21.15
N SER A 369 1.40 -0.31 21.28
CA SER A 369 1.05 0.59 20.17
C SER A 369 2.25 1.39 19.72
N PHE A 370 2.39 1.52 18.41
CA PHE A 370 3.55 2.10 17.76
C PHE A 370 3.15 3.16 16.76
N SER A 371 4.02 4.18 16.63
CA SER A 371 3.93 5.12 15.54
C SER A 371 4.13 4.42 14.20
N THR A 372 3.40 4.91 13.21
CA THR A 372 3.55 4.50 11.81
C THR A 372 3.68 5.72 10.92
N ILE A 373 4.21 5.48 9.73
CA ILE A 373 4.14 6.42 8.62
C ILE A 373 3.21 5.80 7.61
N SER A 374 2.09 6.46 7.36
CA SER A 374 1.08 5.97 6.45
C SER A 374 0.92 6.89 5.24
N THR A 375 0.47 6.31 4.15
CA THR A 375 0.09 7.01 2.93
C THR A 375 -1.32 6.61 2.58
N VAL A 376 -2.19 7.61 2.43
CA VAL A 376 -3.56 7.45 1.96
C VAL A 376 -3.60 7.91 0.51
N GLU A 377 -3.97 6.99 -0.38
CA GLU A 377 -4.17 7.28 -1.80
C GLU A 377 -5.64 7.08 -2.12
N VAL A 378 -6.25 8.07 -2.76
CA VAL A 378 -7.56 7.89 -3.37
C VAL A 378 -7.37 7.73 -4.87
N ILE A 379 -7.85 6.61 -5.42
CA ILE A 379 -7.78 6.30 -6.85
C ILE A 379 -9.17 5.86 -7.28
N ASN A 380 -9.77 6.57 -8.24
CA ASN A 380 -11.05 6.19 -8.86
C ASN A 380 -12.11 5.80 -7.84
N ASN A 381 -12.30 6.69 -6.86
CA ASN A 381 -13.26 6.53 -5.78
C ASN A 381 -13.07 5.31 -4.86
N GLN A 382 -11.83 4.87 -4.72
CA GLN A 382 -11.40 3.92 -3.68
C GLN A 382 -10.27 4.53 -2.87
N ALA A 383 -10.28 4.31 -1.56
CA ALA A 383 -9.18 4.68 -0.68
C ALA A 383 -8.28 3.47 -0.43
N TYR A 384 -6.98 3.69 -0.56
CA TYR A 384 -5.93 2.73 -0.28
C TYR A 384 -5.03 3.28 0.81
N VAL A 385 -4.61 2.41 1.72
CA VAL A 385 -3.68 2.79 2.79
C VAL A 385 -2.45 1.91 2.72
N MET A 386 -1.29 2.54 2.62
CA MET A 386 0.00 1.89 2.85
C MET A 386 0.52 2.35 4.21
N SER A 387 1.02 1.42 5.02
CA SER A 387 1.70 1.75 6.26
C SER A 387 3.15 1.27 6.22
N VAL A 388 4.04 2.06 6.78
CA VAL A 388 5.45 1.76 7.01
C VAL A 388 5.69 1.86 8.51
N GLN A 389 6.41 0.88 9.03
CA GLN A 389 6.69 0.78 10.46
C GLN A 389 8.19 0.96 10.69
N ARG A 390 8.51 1.68 11.76
CA ARG A 390 9.88 1.66 12.30
C ARG A 390 10.17 0.30 12.92
N GLN A 391 11.41 -0.16 12.88
CA GLN A 391 11.76 -1.40 13.55
C GLN A 391 11.62 -1.24 15.08
N TYR A 392 10.90 -2.17 15.72
CA TYR A 392 10.75 -2.22 17.18
C TYR A 392 11.34 -3.51 17.75
N ALA A 393 11.58 -3.51 19.06
CA ALA A 393 12.17 -4.67 19.74
C ALA A 393 11.27 -5.92 19.59
N PRO A 394 11.84 -7.09 19.28
CA PRO A 394 11.06 -8.33 19.22
C PRO A 394 10.46 -8.66 20.61
N PRO A 395 9.39 -9.46 20.67
CA PRO A 395 8.85 -9.96 21.94
C PRO A 395 9.90 -10.75 22.72
N VAL A 396 9.94 -10.57 24.04
CA VAL A 396 10.73 -11.40 24.95
C VAL A 396 9.82 -12.50 25.47
N GLU A 397 10.03 -13.74 24.99
CA GLU A 397 9.38 -14.90 25.57
C GLU A 397 9.98 -15.17 26.95
N THR A 398 9.28 -14.78 28.01
CA THR A 398 9.56 -15.26 29.36
C THR A 398 9.02 -16.68 29.46
N TYR A 399 9.90 -17.67 29.32
CA TYR A 399 9.62 -19.08 29.63
C TYR A 399 9.58 -19.33 31.14
#